data_AF-A0AAN4VYE1-F1
#
_entry.id   AF-A0AAN4VYE1-F1
#
_cell.length_a   1.000
_cell.length_b   1.000
_cell.length_c   1.000
_cell.angle_alpha   90.00
_cell.angle_beta   90.00
_cell.angle_gamma   90.00
#
_symmetry.space_group_name_H-M   'P 1'
#
loop_
_entity.id
_entity.type
_entity.pdbx_description
1 polymer ?
#
loop_
_entity_poly.entity_id
_entity_poly.type
_entity_poly.pdbx_seq_one_letter_code
_entity_poly.pdbx_strand_id
1 'polypeptide(L)'
;MKALKILVALFMISGSAYATTPPSGDAVVGEANVDMMIVSFDHENADLVLSMEAHADHVISTMIDLTRVNELAYKTRIYRYFGGLLKAENMAFNTITLKKNGETTSVPFTRENLSSVVEQAMN
;
A
#
# COMPACT_ATOMS: atom_id res chain seq x y z
N MET A 1 28.68 46.41 -21.86
CA MET A 1 29.33 45.16 -22.30
C MET A 1 28.49 43.99 -21.81
N LYS A 2 27.96 43.17 -22.73
CA LYS A 2 27.29 41.89 -22.45
C LYS A 2 28.30 40.77 -22.64
N ALA A 3 28.37 39.82 -21.69
CA ALA A 3 28.85 38.44 -21.81
C ALA A 3 28.97 37.89 -20.36
N LEU A 4 28.67 36.64 -20.01
CA LEU A 4 28.45 35.43 -20.78
C LEU A 4 27.61 34.47 -19.92
N LYS A 5 26.58 33.86 -20.52
CA LYS A 5 25.80 32.77 -19.93
C LYS A 5 26.65 31.50 -20.00
N ILE A 6 26.84 30.80 -18.88
CA ILE A 6 27.22 29.38 -18.89
C ILE A 6 26.00 28.58 -18.45
N LEU A 7 25.41 27.93 -19.44
CA LEU A 7 24.33 26.99 -19.33
C LEU A 7 24.94 25.63 -18.96
N VAL A 8 24.72 25.14 -17.75
CA VAL A 8 25.01 23.73 -17.43
C VAL A 8 23.77 22.92 -17.80
N ALA A 9 23.85 22.26 -18.95
CA ALA A 9 22.91 21.22 -19.34
C ALA A 9 23.26 19.94 -18.57
N LEU A 10 22.41 19.52 -17.65
CA LEU A 10 22.45 18.16 -17.11
C LEU A 10 21.30 17.37 -17.75
N PHE A 11 21.68 16.46 -18.64
CA PHE A 11 20.78 15.57 -19.35
C PHE A 11 20.18 14.53 -18.39
N MET A 12 18.84 14.55 -18.33
CA MET A 12 17.89 13.49 -18.00
C MET A 12 18.46 12.08 -17.72
N ILE A 13 18.20 11.57 -16.52
CA ILE A 13 17.66 10.22 -16.37
C ILE A 13 16.25 10.41 -15.81
N SER A 14 15.27 10.41 -16.72
CA SER A 14 13.86 10.28 -16.40
C SER A 14 13.61 8.87 -15.84
N GLY A 15 13.99 8.66 -14.58
CA GLY A 15 13.41 7.61 -13.77
C GLY A 15 12.03 8.10 -13.38
N SER A 16 11.00 7.68 -14.11
CA SER A 16 9.61 7.85 -13.70
C SER A 16 9.40 7.07 -12.40
N ALA A 17 9.78 7.68 -11.28
CA ALA A 17 9.20 7.31 -10.00
C ALA A 17 7.72 7.66 -10.13
N TYR A 18 6.91 6.67 -10.48
CA TYR A 18 5.48 6.72 -10.23
C TYR A 18 5.28 6.72 -8.72
N ALA A 19 5.54 7.86 -8.09
CA ALA A 19 4.94 8.21 -6.82
C ALA A 19 3.49 8.56 -7.17
N THR A 20 2.61 7.58 -7.11
CA THR A 20 1.16 7.85 -7.13
C THR A 20 0.85 8.53 -5.82
N THR A 21 0.87 9.86 -5.80
CA THR A 21 0.23 10.66 -4.76
C THR A 21 -1.22 10.15 -4.68
N PRO A 22 -1.73 9.72 -3.51
CA PRO A 22 -3.13 9.37 -3.41
C PRO A 22 -3.95 10.61 -3.81
N PRO A 23 -4.95 10.48 -4.70
CA PRO A 23 -5.73 11.63 -5.11
C PRO A 23 -6.42 12.24 -3.88
N SER A 24 -6.20 13.54 -3.69
CA SER A 24 -6.89 14.35 -2.70
C SER A 24 -8.33 14.56 -3.13
N GLY A 25 -9.27 13.98 -2.39
CA GLY A 25 -10.67 14.39 -2.33
C GLY A 25 -11.49 14.08 -3.58
N ASP A 26 -12.11 12.90 -3.60
CA ASP A 26 -13.55 12.73 -3.77
C ASP A 26 -13.85 11.25 -3.52
N ALA A 27 -14.55 10.95 -2.43
CA ALA A 27 -15.04 9.62 -2.15
C ALA A 27 -16.07 9.27 -3.24
N VAL A 28 -15.61 8.58 -4.28
CA VAL A 28 -16.50 7.98 -5.28
C VAL A 28 -17.30 6.91 -4.55
N VAL A 29 -18.52 7.26 -4.17
CA VAL A 29 -19.60 6.33 -3.87
C VAL A 29 -20.01 5.69 -5.20
N GLY A 30 -19.17 4.77 -5.66
CA GLY A 30 -19.46 3.82 -6.73
C GLY A 30 -19.45 2.44 -6.09
N GLU A 31 -20.43 1.62 -6.42
CA GLU A 31 -20.59 0.23 -5.97
C GLU A 31 -19.27 -0.38 -5.51
N ALA A 32 -19.20 -0.76 -4.23
CA ALA A 32 -18.05 -1.47 -3.68
C ALA A 32 -17.76 -2.63 -4.63
N ASN A 33 -16.67 -2.53 -5.40
CA ASN A 33 -16.10 -3.70 -6.03
C ASN A 33 -15.75 -4.60 -4.85
N VAL A 34 -16.54 -5.66 -4.67
CA VAL A 34 -16.54 -6.55 -3.50
C VAL A 34 -15.16 -7.21 -3.30
N ASP A 35 -14.28 -7.07 -4.29
CA ASP A 35 -12.97 -7.71 -4.39
C ASP A 35 -11.78 -6.74 -4.31
N MET A 36 -11.99 -5.49 -3.89
CA MET A 36 -10.89 -4.52 -3.67
C MET A 36 -10.47 -4.50 -2.20
N MET A 37 -9.19 -4.75 -1.96
CA MET A 37 -8.58 -4.67 -0.63
C MET A 37 -7.66 -3.44 -0.54
N ILE A 38 -7.95 -2.57 0.42
CA ILE A 38 -7.05 -1.50 0.82
C ILE A 38 -6.02 -2.09 1.77
N VAL A 39 -4.74 -1.95 1.43
CA VAL A 39 -3.64 -2.33 2.29
C VAL A 39 -2.94 -1.08 2.77
N SER A 40 -2.85 -0.91 4.08
CA SER A 40 -2.19 0.23 4.68
C SER A 40 -1.24 -0.17 5.80
N PHE A 41 -0.32 0.73 6.14
CA PHE A 41 0.60 0.55 7.24
C PHE A 41 0.32 1.58 8.33
N ASP A 42 0.00 1.08 9.52
CA ASP A 42 0.00 1.88 10.74
C ASP A 42 1.41 1.91 11.31
N HIS A 43 2.04 3.07 11.19
CA HIS A 43 3.43 3.27 11.60
C HIS A 43 3.62 3.19 13.11
N GLU A 44 2.64 3.68 13.89
CA GLU A 44 2.78 3.77 15.35
C GLU A 44 2.79 2.39 16.00
N ASN A 45 1.94 1.49 15.50
CA ASN A 45 1.81 0.12 16.01
C ASN A 45 2.61 -0.91 15.20
N ALA A 46 3.23 -0.47 14.09
CA ALA A 46 3.82 -1.31 13.06
C ALA A 46 2.85 -2.40 12.56
N ASP A 47 1.60 -2.02 12.32
CA ASP A 47 0.51 -2.92 11.94
C ASP A 47 0.25 -2.87 10.42
N LEU A 48 0.13 -4.05 9.80
CA LEU A 48 -0.33 -4.17 8.42
C LEU A 48 -1.84 -4.30 8.40
N VAL A 49 -2.53 -3.25 7.96
CA VAL A 49 -3.99 -3.22 7.92
C VAL A 49 -4.47 -3.62 6.52
N LEU A 50 -5.34 -4.62 6.46
CA LEU A 50 -6.05 -5.10 5.28
C LEU A 50 -7.53 -4.74 5.47
N SER A 51 -8.06 -3.84 4.66
CA SER A 51 -9.45 -3.39 4.75
C SER A 51 -10.21 -3.73 3.48
N MET A 52 -11.34 -4.40 3.62
CA MET A 52 -12.34 -4.62 2.56
C MET A 52 -13.39 -3.50 2.52
N GLU A 53 -13.21 -2.47 3.33
CA GLU A 53 -14.11 -1.33 3.42
C GLU A 53 -13.71 -0.25 2.41
N ALA A 54 -14.63 0.64 2.06
CA ALA A 54 -14.41 1.67 1.03
C ALA A 54 -13.42 2.79 1.44
N HIS A 55 -12.86 2.74 2.66
CA HIS A 55 -12.06 3.81 3.23
C HIS A 55 -10.74 3.29 3.82
N ALA A 56 -9.68 4.07 3.60
CA ALA A 56 -8.37 3.86 4.21
C ALA A 56 -8.28 4.73 5.47
N ASP A 57 -8.05 4.11 6.62
CA ASP A 57 -7.88 4.84 7.89
C ASP A 57 -6.47 5.44 8.04
N HIS A 58 -5.55 5.09 7.14
CA HIS A 58 -4.14 5.47 7.23
C HIS A 58 -3.64 6.11 5.93
N VAL A 59 -2.74 7.09 6.09
CA VAL A 59 -2.21 7.93 5.01
C VAL A 59 -1.39 7.13 3.99
N ILE A 60 -0.65 6.12 4.45
CA ILE A 60 0.16 5.25 3.59
C ILE A 60 -0.64 3.99 3.26
N SER A 61 -1.29 4.01 2.10
CA SER A 61 -2.13 2.91 1.62
C SER A 61 -1.89 2.59 0.14
N THR A 62 -2.22 1.37 -0.25
CA THR A 62 -2.26 0.89 -1.65
C THR A 62 -3.49 0.01 -1.83
N MET A 63 -3.99 -0.07 -3.06
CA MET A 63 -5.16 -0.89 -3.38
C MET A 63 -4.75 -2.14 -4.16
N ILE A 64 -5.32 -3.29 -3.78
CA ILE A 64 -5.13 -4.58 -4.42
C ILE A 64 -6.47 -5.10 -4.91
N ASP A 65 -6.58 -5.31 -6.22
CA ASP A 65 -7.71 -6.02 -6.84
C ASP A 65 -7.48 -7.53 -6.67
N LEU A 66 -8.27 -8.17 -5.81
CA LEU A 66 -8.14 -9.59 -5.47
C LEU A 66 -8.58 -10.51 -6.61
N THR A 67 -9.37 -10.03 -7.58
CA THR A 67 -9.79 -10.84 -8.74
C THR A 67 -8.67 -11.10 -9.75
N ARG A 68 -7.62 -10.28 -9.71
CA ARG A 68 -6.53 -10.28 -10.70
C ARG A 68 -5.21 -10.77 -10.14
N VAL A 69 -5.18 -11.20 -8.88
CA VAL A 69 -3.94 -11.36 -8.12
C VAL A 69 -3.94 -12.72 -7.44
N ASN A 70 -2.91 -13.52 -7.70
CA ASN A 70 -2.65 -14.76 -6.97
C ASN A 70 -1.81 -14.51 -5.71
N GLU A 71 -1.59 -15.56 -4.92
CA GLU A 71 -0.93 -15.46 -3.61
C GLU A 71 0.42 -14.73 -3.65
N LEU A 72 1.29 -15.16 -4.55
CA LEU A 72 2.63 -14.59 -4.71
C LEU A 72 2.57 -13.13 -5.15
N ALA A 73 1.57 -12.77 -5.95
CA ALA A 73 1.44 -11.44 -6.51
C ALA A 73 1.04 -10.40 -5.45
N TYR A 74 0.10 -10.68 -4.53
CA TYR A 74 -0.21 -9.72 -3.48
C TYR A 74 0.95 -9.60 -2.47
N LYS A 75 1.60 -10.71 -2.10
CA LYS A 75 2.78 -10.68 -1.20
C LYS A 75 3.86 -9.78 -1.77
N THR A 76 4.17 -9.96 -3.05
CA THR A 76 5.16 -9.15 -3.76
C THR A 76 4.75 -7.68 -3.79
N ARG A 77 3.47 -7.38 -4.00
CA ARG A 77 2.96 -6.00 -4.05
C ARG A 77 3.10 -5.28 -2.71
N ILE A 78 2.72 -5.93 -1.61
CA ILE A 78 2.85 -5.40 -0.25
C ILE A 78 4.32 -5.08 0.05
N TYR A 79 5.23 -6.04 -0.17
CA TYR A 79 6.65 -5.81 0.09
C TYR A 79 7.29 -4.79 -0.85
N ARG A 80 6.87 -4.68 -2.10
CA ARG A 80 7.38 -3.64 -3.00
C ARG A 80 6.94 -2.25 -2.58
N TYR A 81 5.69 -2.11 -2.13
CA TYR A 81 5.14 -0.82 -1.75
C TYR A 81 5.70 -0.31 -0.42
N PHE A 82 5.73 -1.18 0.60
CA PHE A 82 6.16 -0.79 1.94
C PHE A 82 7.63 -1.12 2.25
N GLY A 83 8.30 -1.98 1.46
CA GLY A 83 9.65 -2.45 1.78
C GLY A 83 10.71 -1.35 1.82
N GLY A 84 10.55 -0.29 1.03
CA GLY A 84 11.42 0.89 1.09
C GLY A 84 11.30 1.63 2.43
N LEU A 85 10.06 1.83 2.89
CA LEU A 85 9.74 2.44 4.18
C LEU A 85 10.29 1.60 5.34
N LEU A 86 9.94 0.31 5.37
CA LEU A 86 10.39 -0.62 6.40
C LEU A 86 11.92 -0.66 6.50
N LYS A 87 12.62 -0.66 5.37
CA LYS A 87 14.09 -0.64 5.33
C LYS A 87 14.67 0.69 5.80
N ALA A 88 14.10 1.82 5.36
CA ALA A 88 14.61 3.15 5.70
C ALA A 88 14.51 3.44 7.20
N GLU A 89 13.46 2.91 7.84
CA GLU A 89 13.15 3.18 9.24
C GLU A 89 13.55 2.03 10.18
N ASN A 90 14.18 0.97 9.64
CA ASN A 90 14.55 -0.22 10.38
C ASN A 90 13.36 -0.85 11.14
N MET A 91 12.22 -0.92 10.46
CA MET A 91 10.96 -1.44 10.98
C MET A 91 10.57 -2.75 10.32
N ALA A 92 9.68 -3.49 10.97
CA ALA A 92 9.01 -4.66 10.43
C ALA A 92 7.52 -4.59 10.82
N PHE A 93 6.67 -5.30 10.08
CA PHE A 93 5.30 -5.51 10.51
C PHE A 93 5.29 -6.43 11.74
N ASN A 94 4.55 -6.04 12.78
CA ASN A 94 4.35 -6.84 13.99
C ASN A 94 3.05 -7.63 13.94
N THR A 95 2.00 -7.04 13.39
CA THR A 95 0.65 -7.60 13.31
C THR A 95 0.06 -7.43 11.91
N ILE A 96 -0.97 -8.22 11.63
CA ILE A 96 -1.87 -8.07 10.49
C ILE A 96 -3.27 -7.88 11.06
N THR A 97 -3.93 -6.80 10.68
CA THR A 97 -5.33 -6.52 11.05
C THR A 97 -6.21 -6.56 9.81
N LEU A 98 -7.22 -7.43 9.82
CA LEU A 98 -8.27 -7.49 8.80
C LEU A 98 -9.50 -6.74 9.28
N LYS A 99 -9.98 -5.79 8.48
CA LYS A 99 -11.26 -5.10 8.65
C LYS A 99 -12.21 -5.54 7.53
N LYS A 100 -13.28 -6.23 7.89
CA LYS A 100 -14.27 -6.75 6.94
C LYS A 100 -15.65 -6.74 7.57
N ASN A 101 -16.63 -6.15 6.88
CA ASN A 101 -18.03 -6.09 7.32
C ASN A 101 -18.23 -5.50 8.74
N GLY A 102 -17.38 -4.55 9.15
CA GLY A 102 -17.39 -3.97 10.50
C GLY A 102 -16.77 -4.84 11.59
N GLU A 103 -16.26 -6.03 11.25
CA GLU A 103 -15.46 -6.87 12.15
C GLU A 103 -13.97 -6.60 11.98
N THR A 104 -13.24 -6.63 13.10
CA THR A 104 -11.78 -6.46 13.13
C THR A 104 -11.13 -7.70 13.73
N THR A 105 -10.25 -8.33 12.96
CA THR A 105 -9.45 -9.48 13.41
C THR A 105 -7.98 -9.15 13.31
N SER A 106 -7.22 -9.34 14.39
CA SER A 106 -5.78 -9.08 14.41
C SER A 106 -5.00 -10.34 14.78
N VAL A 107 -3.93 -10.61 14.03
CA VAL A 107 -3.01 -11.73 14.26
C VAL A 107 -1.56 -11.28 14.18
N PRO A 108 -0.61 -12.00 14.79
CA PRO A 108 0.81 -11.72 14.60
C PRO A 108 1.20 -11.80 13.13
N PHE A 109 2.05 -10.86 12.69
CA PHE A 109 2.56 -10.84 11.33
C PHE A 109 3.53 -12.00 11.12
N THR A 110 3.13 -12.92 10.24
CA THR A 110 4.02 -13.94 9.66
C THR A 110 3.71 -14.07 8.17
N ARG A 111 4.66 -14.62 7.40
CA ARG A 111 4.44 -14.84 5.96
C ARG A 111 3.35 -15.87 5.69
N GLU A 112 3.18 -16.79 6.62
CA GLU A 112 2.20 -17.86 6.63
C GLU A 112 0.80 -17.30 6.94
N ASN A 113 0.68 -16.48 7.98
CA ASN A 113 -0.59 -15.88 8.39
C ASN A 113 -1.11 -14.89 7.35
N LEU A 114 -0.23 -14.16 6.65
CA LEU A 114 -0.62 -13.22 5.62
C LEU A 114 -1.47 -13.87 4.50
N SER A 115 -1.20 -15.13 4.14
CA SER A 115 -2.05 -15.85 3.19
C SER A 115 -3.42 -16.15 3.74
N SER A 116 -3.47 -16.72 4.94
CA SER A 116 -4.75 -17.04 5.58
C SER A 116 -5.62 -15.80 5.78
N VAL A 117 -5.04 -14.65 6.16
CA VAL A 117 -5.81 -13.42 6.35
C VAL A 117 -6.34 -12.88 5.02
N VAL A 118 -5.55 -12.92 3.94
CA VAL A 118 -6.03 -12.50 2.60
C VAL A 118 -7.11 -13.46 2.08
N GLU A 119 -6.98 -14.76 2.31
CA GLU A 119 -8.02 -15.74 1.99
C GLU A 119 -9.31 -15.49 2.79
N GLN A 120 -9.21 -15.13 4.07
CA GLN A 120 -10.36 -14.70 4.88
C GLN A 120 -10.98 -13.40 4.35
N ALA A 121 -10.18 -12.50 3.78
CA ALA A 121 -10.69 -11.30 3.12
C ALA A 121 -11.53 -11.65 1.88
N MET A 122 -11.13 -12.69 1.12
CA MET A 122 -11.80 -13.15 -0.10
C MET A 122 -13.07 -14.01 0.14
N ASN A 123 -13.16 -14.72 1.27
CA ASN A 123 -14.28 -15.62 1.60
C ASN A 123 -15.29 -14.95 2.53
#